data_AF-A0A1I5X581-F1
#
_entry.id   AF-A0A1I5X581-F1
#
_cell.length_a   1.000
_cell.length_b   1.000
_cell.length_c   1.000
_cell.angle_alpha   90.00
_cell.angle_beta   90.00
_cell.angle_gamma   90.00
#
_symmetry.space_group_name_H-M   'P 1'
#
loop_
_entity.id
_entity.type
_entity.pdbx_description
1 polymer ?
#
loop_
_entity_poly.entity_id
_entity_poly.type
_entity_poly.pdbx_seq_one_letter_code
_entity_poly.pdbx_strand_id
1 'polypeptide(L)'
;MKRLLLFLIVFICNTSKAADFEKYFPHLLKAEGILFTIVQYDRGGATKFGVTFQTYRIACNKSIALVCDKNRDGKLTSVDLSMTTQKDIKPIYKFMYWKQAKAHEIKNQAVAEVITDILVNCGPGRGNIHLKAIQGLVGAKRDGVLGSETVKKINQANSKKLYTKIYNYRASYYKKIGVGSQRKFLRGWINRIVNLKKIHLHEKYV
;
A
#
# COMPACT_ATOMS: atom_id res chain seq x y z
N MET A 1 -59.21 16.67 19.53
CA MET A 1 -57.94 17.06 18.89
C MET A 1 -57.07 15.82 18.71
N LYS A 2 -56.98 15.26 17.50
CA LYS A 2 -56.13 14.09 17.18
C LYS A 2 -54.75 14.61 16.73
N ARG A 3 -53.69 14.35 17.51
CA ARG A 3 -52.31 14.62 17.08
C ARG A 3 -51.82 13.42 16.25
N LEU A 4 -51.69 13.65 14.95
CA LEU A 4 -51.12 12.71 14.00
C LEU A 4 -49.59 12.69 14.18
N LEU A 5 -49.03 11.56 14.59
CA LEU A 5 -47.59 11.38 14.76
C LEU A 5 -46.97 11.12 13.38
N LEU A 6 -46.23 12.11 12.84
CA LEU A 6 -45.50 11.98 11.59
C LEU A 6 -44.19 11.21 11.86
N PHE A 7 -44.15 9.93 11.50
CA PHE A 7 -42.91 9.14 11.56
C PHE A 7 -41.97 9.58 10.42
N LEU A 8 -40.98 10.40 10.74
CA LEU A 8 -39.86 10.71 9.85
C LEU A 8 -38.90 9.51 9.85
N ILE A 9 -38.99 8.65 8.83
CA ILE A 9 -37.98 7.60 8.61
C ILE A 9 -36.73 8.28 8.05
N VAL A 10 -35.76 8.55 8.91
CA VAL A 10 -34.42 8.99 8.49
C VAL A 10 -33.71 7.76 7.92
N PHE A 11 -33.66 7.66 6.59
CA PHE A 11 -32.73 6.75 5.92
C PHE A 11 -31.30 7.24 6.20
N ILE A 12 -30.65 6.68 7.21
CA ILE A 12 -29.20 6.86 7.41
C ILE A 12 -28.54 6.09 6.26
N CYS A 13 -28.27 6.77 5.16
CA CYS A 13 -27.37 6.29 4.14
C CYS A 13 -25.98 6.21 4.79
N ASN A 14 -25.63 5.04 5.32
CA ASN A 14 -24.29 4.74 5.78
C ASN A 14 -23.37 4.82 4.55
N THR A 15 -22.85 6.01 4.27
CA THR A 15 -21.74 6.19 3.35
C THR A 15 -20.55 5.52 4.02
N SER A 16 -20.34 4.24 3.72
CA SER A 16 -19.16 3.52 4.16
C SER A 16 -17.94 4.30 3.67
N LYS A 17 -17.29 5.03 4.58
CA LYS A 17 -16.11 5.85 4.29
C LYS A 17 -15.05 4.93 3.67
N ALA A 18 -14.50 5.34 2.52
CA ALA A 18 -13.42 4.60 1.90
C ALA A 18 -12.18 4.58 2.80
N ALA A 19 -11.25 3.67 2.51
CA ALA A 19 -10.04 3.51 3.29
C ALA A 19 -9.21 4.81 3.30
N ASP A 20 -8.54 5.02 4.43
CA ASP A 20 -7.78 6.22 4.72
C ASP A 20 -6.28 5.92 4.68
N PHE A 21 -5.57 6.66 3.82
CA PHE A 21 -4.11 6.55 3.72
C PHE A 21 -3.41 6.98 5.01
N GLU A 22 -4.01 7.91 5.75
CA GLU A 22 -3.46 8.43 7.01
C GLU A 22 -3.33 7.35 8.07
N LYS A 23 -4.24 6.36 8.07
CA LYS A 23 -4.17 5.18 8.93
C LYS A 23 -3.09 4.20 8.49
N TYR A 24 -2.90 4.04 7.18
CA TYR A 24 -1.93 3.11 6.63
C TYR A 24 -0.47 3.57 6.80
N PHE A 25 -0.22 4.87 6.64
CA PHE A 25 1.15 5.40 6.55
C PHE A 25 2.04 5.06 7.77
N PRO A 26 1.57 5.14 9.02
CA PRO A 26 2.34 4.67 10.18
C PRO A 26 2.64 3.16 10.15
N HIS A 27 1.70 2.33 9.69
CA HIS A 27 1.89 0.88 9.56
C HIS A 27 2.99 0.55 8.55
N LEU A 28 2.98 1.27 7.43
CA LEU A 28 3.99 1.19 6.39
C LEU A 28 5.37 1.56 6.93
N LEU A 29 5.51 2.70 7.62
CA LEU A 29 6.81 3.14 8.15
C LEU A 29 7.40 2.17 9.18
N LYS A 30 6.54 1.52 9.98
CA LYS A 30 6.98 0.46 10.88
C LYS A 30 7.56 -0.75 10.14
N ALA A 31 7.10 -1.01 8.92
CA ALA A 31 7.59 -2.11 8.08
C ALA A 31 8.83 -1.73 7.25
N GLU A 32 8.92 -0.49 6.76
CA GLU A 32 10.08 0.00 5.99
C GLU A 32 11.28 0.37 6.88
N GLY A 33 11.01 0.82 8.10
CA GLY A 33 12.02 1.45 8.95
C GLY A 33 12.26 2.92 8.58
N ILE A 34 13.15 3.57 9.32
CA ILE A 34 13.41 5.02 9.23
C ILE A 34 14.84 5.36 8.83
N LEU A 35 15.73 4.37 8.79
CA LEU A 35 17.15 4.58 8.58
C LEU A 35 17.44 4.99 7.13
N PHE A 36 18.44 5.84 6.99
CA PHE A 36 19.09 6.06 5.71
C PHE A 36 20.20 5.02 5.54
N THR A 37 20.20 4.32 4.41
CA THR A 37 21.21 3.29 4.12
C THR A 37 21.73 3.47 2.71
N ILE A 38 23.05 3.38 2.54
CA ILE A 38 23.71 3.24 1.25
C ILE A 38 24.31 1.84 1.21
N VAL A 39 23.90 1.02 0.25
CA VAL A 39 24.48 -0.31 0.04
C VAL A 39 25.55 -0.21 -1.03
N GLN A 40 26.79 -0.54 -0.67
CA GLN A 40 27.93 -0.56 -1.59
C GLN A 40 27.64 -1.54 -2.74
N TYR A 41 27.86 -1.11 -3.98
CA TYR A 41 27.62 -1.87 -5.23
C TYR A 41 26.16 -2.16 -5.63
N ASP A 42 25.16 -1.63 -4.92
CA ASP A 42 23.75 -1.78 -5.32
C ASP A 42 23.31 -0.70 -6.32
N ARG A 43 22.74 -1.12 -7.46
CA ARG A 43 22.11 -0.22 -8.45
C ARG A 43 20.89 0.50 -7.87
N GLY A 44 20.27 -0.04 -6.81
CA GLY A 44 19.16 0.58 -6.07
C GLY A 44 19.58 1.82 -5.26
N GLY A 45 20.87 1.94 -4.94
CA GLY A 45 21.44 3.11 -4.30
C GLY A 45 20.84 3.44 -2.91
N ALA A 46 21.12 4.66 -2.47
CA ALA A 46 20.65 5.19 -1.19
C ALA A 46 19.14 4.99 -0.99
N THR A 47 18.74 4.59 0.23
CA THR A 47 17.34 4.37 0.61
C THR A 47 17.03 5.07 1.93
N LYS A 48 15.89 5.76 2.03
CA LYS A 48 15.36 6.32 3.29
C LYS A 48 13.86 6.07 3.39
N PHE A 49 13.36 5.66 4.54
CA PHE A 49 11.94 5.34 4.75
C PHE A 49 11.36 4.34 3.73
N GLY A 50 12.18 3.41 3.22
CA GLY A 50 11.78 2.48 2.16
C GLY A 50 11.75 3.06 0.74
N VAL A 51 12.05 4.35 0.57
CA VAL A 51 12.14 5.02 -0.73
C VAL A 51 13.57 4.97 -1.24
N THR A 52 13.80 4.26 -2.35
CA THR A 52 15.09 4.26 -3.06
C THR A 52 15.33 5.60 -3.74
N PHE A 53 16.59 5.95 -4.00
CA PHE A 53 16.92 7.16 -4.75
C PHE A 53 16.30 7.16 -6.16
N GLN A 54 16.19 6.01 -6.81
CA GLN A 54 15.49 5.92 -8.10
C GLN A 54 14.00 6.25 -7.97
N THR A 55 13.31 5.73 -6.95
CA THR A 55 11.91 6.07 -6.67
C THR A 55 11.77 7.56 -6.36
N TYR A 56 12.68 8.12 -5.57
CA TYR A 56 12.70 9.55 -5.24
C TYR A 56 12.86 10.41 -6.51
N ARG A 57 13.82 10.09 -7.38
CA ARG A 57 14.00 10.76 -8.67
C ARG A 57 12.75 10.68 -9.56
N ILE A 58 12.13 9.51 -9.66
CA ILE A 58 10.88 9.34 -10.42
C ILE A 58 9.78 10.22 -9.83
N ALA A 59 9.68 10.32 -8.50
CA ALA A 59 8.69 11.16 -7.83
C ALA A 59 8.94 12.64 -8.11
N CYS A 60 10.19 13.09 -8.08
CA CYS A 60 10.59 14.47 -8.38
C CYS A 60 10.29 14.90 -9.82
N ASN A 61 10.35 13.95 -10.76
CA ASN A 61 10.00 14.21 -12.16
C ASN A 61 8.49 14.15 -12.43
N LYS A 62 7.68 13.78 -11.43
CA LYS A 62 6.21 13.83 -11.52
C LYS A 62 5.71 15.09 -10.82
N SER A 63 4.52 15.55 -11.19
CA SER A 63 3.81 16.65 -10.52
C SER A 63 3.27 16.25 -9.14
N ILE A 64 4.12 15.68 -8.29
CA ILE A 64 3.87 15.43 -6.88
C ILE A 64 4.35 16.67 -6.14
N ALA A 65 3.54 17.21 -5.23
CA ALA A 65 3.93 18.34 -4.40
C ALA A 65 5.06 17.93 -3.44
N LEU A 66 6.31 18.09 -3.90
CA LEU A 66 7.54 17.68 -3.21
C LEU A 66 8.67 18.65 -3.59
N VAL A 67 9.36 19.18 -2.58
CA VAL A 67 10.63 19.89 -2.80
C VAL A 67 11.75 18.86 -2.81
N CYS A 68 12.39 18.70 -3.97
CA CYS A 68 13.33 17.61 -4.23
C CYS A 68 14.80 17.97 -4.02
N ASP A 69 15.20 19.19 -4.37
CA ASP A 69 16.51 19.72 -4.04
C ASP A 69 16.46 20.25 -2.59
N LYS A 70 16.89 19.42 -1.63
CA LYS A 70 16.75 19.67 -0.19
C LYS A 70 17.91 20.49 0.34
N ASN A 71 19.10 20.36 -0.25
CA ASN A 71 20.27 21.15 0.13
C ASN A 71 20.41 22.45 -0.69
N ARG A 72 19.61 22.63 -1.76
CA ARG A 72 19.55 23.82 -2.63
C ARG A 72 20.81 24.06 -3.44
N ASP A 73 21.49 22.98 -3.86
CA ASP A 73 22.72 23.06 -4.67
C ASP A 73 22.46 22.95 -6.19
N GLY A 74 21.20 22.80 -6.60
CA GLY A 74 20.79 22.66 -7.99
C GLY A 74 20.95 21.25 -8.56
N LYS A 75 21.33 20.24 -7.75
CA LYS A 75 21.56 18.86 -8.19
C LYS A 75 20.79 17.86 -7.33
N LEU A 76 19.93 17.08 -7.97
CA LEU A 76 19.25 15.99 -7.28
C LEU A 76 20.20 14.79 -7.06
N THR A 77 20.55 14.53 -5.80
CA THR A 77 21.49 13.48 -5.38
C THR A 77 20.96 12.66 -4.20
N SER A 78 21.73 11.62 -3.80
CA SER A 78 21.41 10.85 -2.60
C SER A 78 21.46 11.64 -1.30
N VAL A 79 22.15 12.79 -1.28
CA VAL A 79 22.17 13.71 -0.14
C VAL A 79 20.78 14.27 0.10
N ASP A 80 20.05 14.65 -0.96
CA ASP A 80 18.68 15.15 -0.82
C ASP A 80 17.74 14.12 -0.22
N LEU A 81 17.83 12.88 -0.71
CA LEU A 81 17.07 11.77 -0.14
C LEU A 81 17.41 11.58 1.35
N SER A 82 18.69 11.68 1.72
CA SER A 82 19.14 11.57 3.11
C SER A 82 18.55 12.67 4.01
N MET A 83 18.21 13.84 3.46
CA MET A 83 17.62 14.98 4.17
C MET A 83 16.09 14.94 4.23
N THR A 84 15.44 13.98 3.57
CA THR A 84 13.97 13.87 3.60
C THR A 84 13.46 13.53 5.01
N THR A 85 12.26 14.00 5.30
CA THR A 85 11.46 13.65 6.47
C THR A 85 10.32 12.69 6.09
N GLN A 86 9.61 12.13 7.07
CA GLN A 86 8.40 11.36 6.81
C GLN A 86 7.35 12.19 6.03
N LYS A 87 7.26 13.50 6.30
CA LYS A 87 6.35 14.41 5.59
C LYS A 87 6.72 14.54 4.11
N ASP A 88 8.01 14.55 3.78
CA ASP A 88 8.49 14.66 2.40
C ASP A 88 8.18 13.39 1.58
N ILE A 89 8.34 12.20 2.17
CA ILE A 89 8.13 10.92 1.45
C ILE A 89 6.67 10.47 1.42
N LYS A 90 5.81 11.01 2.30
CA LYS A 90 4.40 10.63 2.39
C LYS A 90 3.61 10.83 1.07
N PRO A 91 3.72 11.98 0.36
CA PRO A 91 3.10 12.16 -0.95
C PRO A 91 3.56 11.14 -2.00
N ILE A 92 4.81 10.67 -1.92
CA ILE A 92 5.34 9.63 -2.82
C ILE A 92 4.54 8.35 -2.62
N TYR A 93 4.37 7.90 -1.37
CA TYR A 93 3.59 6.70 -1.08
C TYR A 93 2.12 6.82 -1.47
N LYS A 94 1.51 7.97 -1.19
CA LYS A 94 0.11 8.26 -1.54
C LYS A 94 -0.11 8.23 -3.06
N PHE A 95 0.78 8.87 -3.81
CA PHE A 95 0.64 8.99 -5.27
C PHE A 95 1.05 7.70 -6.00
N MET A 96 2.20 7.12 -5.65
CA MET A 96 2.76 6.00 -6.42
C MET A 96 2.08 4.67 -6.09
N TYR A 97 1.66 4.46 -4.83
CA TYR A 97 1.18 3.14 -4.40
C TYR A 97 -0.28 3.17 -3.98
N TRP A 98 -0.70 4.08 -3.09
CA TRP A 98 -2.10 4.13 -2.62
C TRP A 98 -3.08 4.47 -3.75
N LYS A 99 -2.72 5.42 -4.62
CA LYS A 99 -3.50 5.75 -5.81
C LYS A 99 -3.49 4.62 -6.83
N GLN A 100 -2.34 3.98 -7.07
CA GLN A 100 -2.24 2.83 -7.99
C GLN A 100 -3.07 1.63 -7.51
N ALA A 101 -3.12 1.41 -6.19
CA ALA A 101 -3.95 0.40 -5.55
C ALA A 101 -5.47 0.71 -5.62
N LYS A 102 -5.86 1.91 -6.09
CA LYS A 102 -7.21 2.47 -5.91
C LYS A 102 -7.73 2.35 -4.47
N ALA A 103 -6.82 2.41 -3.51
CA ALA A 103 -7.14 2.14 -2.11
C ALA A 103 -8.13 3.15 -1.52
N HIS A 104 -8.11 4.40 -2.01
CA HIS A 104 -9.09 5.45 -1.69
C HIS A 104 -10.51 5.16 -2.19
N GLU A 105 -10.74 4.11 -2.99
CA GLU A 105 -12.07 3.66 -3.43
C GLU A 105 -12.48 2.33 -2.76
N ILE A 106 -11.59 1.72 -1.98
CA ILE A 106 -11.85 0.45 -1.27
C ILE A 106 -12.45 0.77 0.11
N LYS A 107 -13.60 0.18 0.42
CA LYS A 107 -14.35 0.45 1.67
C LYS A 107 -13.70 -0.15 2.92
N ASN A 108 -13.00 -1.27 2.77
CA ASN A 108 -12.39 -1.98 3.89
C ASN A 108 -10.91 -1.59 4.06
N GLN A 109 -10.56 -1.02 5.21
CA GLN A 109 -9.21 -0.54 5.50
C GLN A 109 -8.16 -1.65 5.37
N ALA A 110 -8.37 -2.79 6.02
CA ALA A 110 -7.43 -3.91 6.00
C ALA A 110 -7.16 -4.44 4.58
N VAL A 111 -8.20 -4.53 3.75
CA VAL A 111 -8.07 -4.95 2.34
C VAL A 111 -7.30 -3.91 1.52
N ALA A 112 -7.58 -2.61 1.71
CA ALA A 112 -6.88 -1.54 1.02
C ALA A 112 -5.38 -1.52 1.37
N GLU A 113 -5.06 -1.72 2.65
CA GLU A 113 -3.68 -1.77 3.15
C GLU A 113 -2.93 -2.99 2.61
N VAL A 114 -3.49 -4.20 2.70
CA VAL A 114 -2.77 -5.40 2.24
C VAL A 114 -2.50 -5.39 0.73
N ILE A 115 -3.40 -4.81 -0.08
CA ILE A 115 -3.20 -4.61 -1.52
C ILE A 115 -2.09 -3.57 -1.76
N THR A 116 -2.15 -2.43 -1.08
CA THR A 116 -1.13 -1.38 -1.22
C THR A 116 0.25 -1.87 -0.79
N ASP A 117 0.33 -2.62 0.31
CA ASP A 117 1.58 -3.13 0.87
C ASP A 117 2.25 -4.17 -0.04
N ILE A 118 1.48 -4.91 -0.85
CA ILE A 118 2.03 -5.74 -1.93
C ILE A 118 2.72 -4.86 -2.97
N LEU A 119 2.10 -3.77 -3.41
CA LEU A 119 2.71 -2.88 -4.40
C LEU A 119 3.96 -2.18 -3.87
N VAL A 120 3.96 -1.79 -2.59
CA VAL A 120 5.13 -1.19 -1.97
C VAL A 120 6.28 -2.19 -1.91
N ASN A 121 6.04 -3.39 -1.38
CA ASN A 121 7.12 -4.33 -1.10
C ASN A 121 7.56 -5.18 -2.31
N CYS A 122 6.63 -5.55 -3.18
CA CYS A 122 6.88 -6.43 -4.32
C CYS A 122 6.81 -5.69 -5.68
N GLY A 123 6.33 -4.44 -5.70
CA GLY A 123 5.92 -3.79 -6.94
C GLY A 123 4.69 -4.47 -7.57
N PRO A 124 4.29 -4.06 -8.79
CA PRO A 124 3.25 -4.77 -9.55
C PRO A 124 3.74 -6.14 -10.09
N GLY A 125 5.06 -6.36 -10.11
CA GLY A 125 5.71 -7.54 -10.67
C GLY A 125 5.74 -7.54 -12.21
N ARG A 126 6.53 -8.45 -12.80
CA ARG A 126 6.61 -8.59 -14.26
C ARG A 126 5.22 -8.87 -14.84
N GLY A 127 4.78 -8.03 -15.78
CA GLY A 127 3.47 -8.17 -16.42
C GLY A 127 2.28 -7.97 -15.45
N ASN A 128 2.46 -7.20 -14.36
CA ASN A 128 1.45 -6.89 -13.35
C ASN A 128 0.89 -8.12 -12.62
N ILE A 129 1.70 -9.17 -12.44
CA ILE A 129 1.26 -10.46 -11.89
C ILE A 129 0.59 -10.35 -10.51
N HIS A 130 1.03 -9.41 -9.67
CA HIS A 130 0.44 -9.22 -8.34
C HIS A 130 -0.96 -8.62 -8.42
N LEU A 131 -1.16 -7.64 -9.31
CA LEU A 131 -2.47 -7.05 -9.56
C LEU A 131 -3.43 -8.06 -10.21
N LYS A 132 -2.93 -8.86 -11.15
CA LYS A 132 -3.68 -9.96 -11.80
C LYS A 132 -4.10 -11.05 -10.81
N ALA A 133 -3.26 -11.35 -9.83
CA ALA A 133 -3.62 -12.29 -8.76
C ALA A 133 -4.78 -11.75 -7.92
N ILE A 134 -4.72 -10.48 -7.48
CA ILE A 134 -5.80 -9.82 -6.72
C ILE A 134 -7.11 -9.82 -7.52
N GLN A 135 -7.06 -9.43 -8.80
CA GLN A 135 -8.21 -9.51 -9.71
C GLN A 135 -8.80 -10.92 -9.76
N GLY A 136 -7.94 -11.94 -9.85
CA GLY A 136 -8.35 -13.34 -9.80
C GLY A 136 -9.06 -13.76 -8.52
N LEU A 137 -8.67 -13.22 -7.37
CA LEU A 137 -9.29 -13.55 -6.08
C LEU A 137 -10.72 -13.03 -5.94
N VAL A 138 -11.08 -11.99 -6.71
CA VAL A 138 -12.42 -11.38 -6.73
C VAL A 138 -13.18 -11.66 -8.03
N GLY A 139 -12.63 -12.48 -8.93
CA GLY A 139 -13.27 -12.82 -10.21
C GLY A 139 -13.34 -11.67 -11.22
N ALA A 140 -12.43 -10.69 -11.13
CA ALA A 140 -12.31 -9.62 -12.13
C ALA A 140 -11.46 -10.06 -13.33
N LYS A 141 -11.58 -9.33 -14.45
CA LYS A 141 -10.67 -9.47 -15.59
C LYS A 141 -9.23 -9.27 -15.13
N ARG A 142 -8.33 -10.17 -15.52
CA ARG A 142 -6.91 -10.17 -15.10
C ARG A 142 -6.02 -9.36 -16.03
N ASP A 143 -6.36 -8.09 -16.25
CA ASP A 143 -5.57 -7.17 -17.09
C ASP A 143 -4.41 -6.49 -16.34
N GLY A 144 -4.37 -6.61 -15.01
CA GLY A 144 -3.36 -5.99 -14.16
C GLY A 144 -3.61 -4.51 -13.86
N VAL A 145 -4.82 -4.01 -14.10
CA VAL A 145 -5.24 -2.64 -13.76
C VAL A 145 -6.42 -2.71 -12.79
N LEU A 146 -6.26 -2.14 -11.59
CA LEU A 146 -7.37 -2.06 -10.62
C LEU A 146 -8.36 -0.96 -11.05
N GLY A 147 -9.14 -1.22 -12.11
CA GLY A 147 -10.20 -0.33 -12.58
C GLY A 147 -11.46 -0.38 -11.70
N SER A 148 -12.47 0.43 -12.05
CA SER A 148 -13.74 0.54 -11.33
C SER A 148 -14.45 -0.82 -11.15
N GLU A 149 -14.41 -1.70 -12.15
CA GLU A 149 -14.97 -3.05 -12.05
C GLU A 149 -14.27 -3.89 -10.97
N THR A 150 -12.93 -3.84 -10.92
CA THR A 150 -12.16 -4.58 -9.91
C THR A 150 -12.45 -4.04 -8.52
N VAL A 151 -12.47 -2.72 -8.34
CA VAL A 151 -12.79 -2.06 -7.07
C VAL A 151 -14.21 -2.42 -6.61
N LYS A 152 -15.19 -2.42 -7.52
CA LYS A 152 -16.56 -2.86 -7.23
C LYS A 152 -16.58 -4.29 -6.69
N LYS A 153 -15.90 -5.22 -7.36
CA LYS A 153 -15.81 -6.63 -6.92
C LYS A 153 -15.09 -6.78 -5.58
N ILE A 154 -14.02 -6.01 -5.33
CA ILE A 154 -13.35 -5.95 -4.02
C ILE A 154 -14.33 -5.51 -2.92
N ASN A 155 -15.10 -4.45 -3.16
CA ASN A 155 -16.05 -3.89 -2.20
C ASN A 155 -17.28 -4.78 -1.94
N GLN A 156 -17.62 -5.67 -2.88
CA GLN A 156 -18.72 -6.64 -2.74
C GLN A 156 -18.27 -7.95 -2.10
N ALA A 157 -16.98 -8.25 -2.11
CA ALA A 157 -16.45 -9.47 -1.50
C ALA A 157 -16.54 -9.42 0.03
N ASN A 158 -16.66 -10.59 0.67
CA ASN A 158 -16.47 -10.70 2.11
C ASN A 158 -15.02 -10.31 2.45
N SER A 159 -14.85 -9.18 3.14
CA SER A 159 -13.53 -8.57 3.38
C SER A 159 -12.58 -9.48 4.16
N LYS A 160 -13.06 -10.20 5.18
CA LYS A 160 -12.25 -11.13 5.98
C LYS A 160 -11.73 -12.29 5.13
N LYS A 161 -12.59 -12.90 4.31
CA LYS A 161 -12.20 -13.96 3.38
C LYS A 161 -11.23 -13.44 2.32
N LEU A 162 -11.49 -12.26 1.75
CA LEU A 162 -10.62 -11.65 0.74
C LEU A 162 -9.24 -11.32 1.32
N TYR A 163 -9.17 -10.67 2.48
CA TYR A 163 -7.93 -10.38 3.18
C TYR A 163 -7.11 -11.66 3.39
N THR A 164 -7.75 -12.72 3.90
CA THR A 164 -7.08 -14.01 4.14
C THR A 164 -6.53 -14.62 2.86
N LYS A 165 -7.29 -14.55 1.75
CA LYS A 165 -6.82 -15.01 0.43
C LYS A 165 -5.60 -14.21 -0.05
N ILE A 166 -5.61 -12.87 0.09
CA ILE A 166 -4.49 -12.01 -0.32
C ILE A 166 -3.26 -12.27 0.56
N TYR A 167 -3.44 -12.41 1.87
CA TYR A 167 -2.38 -12.78 2.80
C TYR A 167 -1.73 -14.12 2.41
N ASN A 168 -2.53 -15.15 2.15
CA ASN A 168 -2.05 -16.48 1.77
C ASN A 168 -1.33 -16.48 0.41
N TYR A 169 -1.85 -15.71 -0.55
CA TYR A 169 -1.18 -15.48 -1.84
C TYR A 169 0.22 -14.90 -1.62
N ARG A 170 0.33 -13.85 -0.80
CA ARG A 170 1.61 -13.17 -0.54
C ARG A 170 2.59 -14.03 0.24
N ALA A 171 2.12 -14.77 1.25
CA ALA A 171 2.94 -15.72 2.00
C ALA A 171 3.50 -16.82 1.08
N SER A 172 2.66 -17.34 0.17
CA SER A 172 3.09 -18.34 -0.82
C SER A 172 4.10 -17.77 -1.81
N TYR A 173 3.90 -16.53 -2.27
CA TYR A 173 4.86 -15.84 -3.12
C TYR A 173 6.23 -15.71 -2.43
N TYR A 174 6.28 -15.27 -1.18
CA TYR A 174 7.53 -15.18 -0.43
C TYR A 174 8.21 -16.52 -0.24
N LYS A 175 7.47 -17.58 0.11
CA LYS A 175 8.05 -18.93 0.21
C LYS A 175 8.66 -19.39 -1.11
N LYS A 176 8.01 -19.07 -2.24
CA LYS A 176 8.51 -19.39 -3.58
C LYS A 176 9.81 -18.66 -3.92
N ILE A 177 9.92 -17.37 -3.60
CA ILE A 177 11.10 -16.56 -3.95
C ILE A 177 12.20 -16.59 -2.88
N GLY A 178 11.87 -16.99 -1.65
CA GLY A 178 12.76 -17.05 -0.48
C GLY A 178 13.68 -18.25 -0.48
N VAL A 179 14.30 -18.54 -1.62
CA VAL A 179 15.22 -19.66 -1.84
C VAL A 179 16.58 -19.13 -2.30
N GLY A 180 17.62 -19.97 -2.29
CA GLY A 180 18.97 -19.57 -2.69
C GLY A 180 19.48 -18.35 -1.90
N SER A 181 20.06 -17.38 -2.61
CA SER A 181 20.58 -16.12 -2.05
C SER A 181 19.53 -15.26 -1.33
N GLN A 182 18.25 -15.45 -1.67
CA GLN A 182 17.14 -14.69 -1.10
C GLN A 182 16.61 -15.29 0.21
N ARG A 183 17.02 -16.51 0.59
CA ARG A 183 16.54 -17.20 1.80
C ARG A 183 16.72 -16.36 3.06
N LYS A 184 17.81 -15.58 3.14
CA LYS A 184 18.11 -14.70 4.29
C LYS A 184 17.03 -13.63 4.54
N PHE A 185 16.27 -13.23 3.52
CA PHE A 185 15.24 -12.21 3.62
C PHE A 185 13.85 -12.77 3.99
N LEU A 186 13.63 -14.07 3.81
CA LEU A 186 12.31 -14.70 3.95
C LEU A 186 11.68 -14.44 5.32
N ARG A 187 12.48 -14.54 6.40
CA ARG A 187 12.00 -14.25 7.77
C ARG A 187 11.46 -12.82 7.88
N GLY A 188 12.16 -11.83 7.32
CA GLY A 188 11.73 -10.44 7.31
C GLY A 188 10.43 -10.22 6.54
N TRP A 189 10.31 -10.84 5.36
CA TRP A 189 9.10 -10.75 4.53
C TRP A 189 7.87 -11.37 5.21
N ILE A 190 8.03 -12.53 5.85
CA ILE A 190 6.93 -13.15 6.63
C ILE A 190 6.57 -12.29 7.84
N ASN A 191 7.56 -11.76 8.56
CA ASN A 191 7.31 -10.86 9.69
C ASN A 191 6.51 -9.62 9.27
N ARG A 192 6.80 -9.04 8.09
CA ARG A 192 6.04 -7.89 7.55
C ARG A 192 4.54 -8.20 7.45
N ILE A 193 4.17 -9.31 6.83
CA ILE A 193 2.76 -9.66 6.63
C ILE A 193 2.08 -10.06 7.94
N VAL A 194 2.80 -10.73 8.86
CA VAL A 194 2.28 -11.08 10.19
C VAL A 194 2.01 -9.82 11.01
N ASN A 195 2.91 -8.83 10.97
CA ASN A 195 2.72 -7.57 11.69
C ASN A 195 1.54 -6.78 11.12
N LEU A 196 1.40 -6.71 9.79
CA LEU A 196 0.24 -6.07 9.17
C LEU A 196 -1.06 -6.76 9.55
N LYS A 197 -1.08 -8.10 9.59
CA LYS A 197 -2.24 -8.86 10.07
C LYS A 197 -2.57 -8.53 11.52
N LYS A 198 -1.57 -8.47 12.41
CA LYS A 198 -1.77 -8.17 13.84
C LYS A 198 -2.43 -6.81 14.08
N ILE A 199 -2.06 -5.79 13.31
CA ILE A 199 -2.69 -4.46 13.38
C ILE A 199 -4.21 -4.56 13.18
N HIS A 200 -4.64 -5.34 12.18
CA HIS A 200 -6.05 -5.51 11.85
C HIS A 200 -6.79 -6.53 12.73
N LEU A 201 -6.09 -7.33 13.56
CA LEU A 201 -6.73 -8.29 14.49
C LEU A 201 -7.48 -7.58 15.63
N HIS A 202 -7.03 -6.39 16.05
CA HIS A 202 -7.64 -5.64 17.15
C HIS A 202 -8.73 -4.65 16.70
N GLU A 203 -8.73 -4.24 15.43
CA GLU A 203 -9.71 -3.33 14.86
C GLU A 203 -10.97 -4.06 14.36
N LYS A 204 -11.65 -4.84 15.20
CA LYS A 204 -12.93 -5.53 14.87
C LYS A 204 -13.00 -6.12 13.43
N TYR A 205 -11.88 -6.64 12.92
CA TYR A 205 -11.86 -7.50 11.74
C TYR A 205 -11.80 -8.95 12.19
N VAL A 206 -12.90 -9.39 12.81
CA VAL A 206 -13.36 -10.77 12.98
C VAL A 206 -14.83 -10.80 12.66
#